data_AF-A0A2N0RKR8-F1
#
_entry.id   AF-A0A2N0RKR8-F1
#
_cell.length_a   1.000
_cell.length_b   1.000
_cell.length_c   1.000
_cell.angle_alpha   90.00
_cell.angle_beta   90.00
_cell.angle_gamma   90.00
#
_symmetry.space_group_name_H-M   'P 1'
#
loop_
_entity.id
_entity.type
_entity.pdbx_description
1 polymer ?
#
loop_
_entity_poly.entity_id
_entity_poly.type
_entity_poly.pdbx_seq_one_letter_code
_entity_poly.pdbx_strand_id
1 'polypeptide(L)'
;MTNPQILADNYKKILTILNNIIKNEDNNPLIDYPVLIGSRAAKWHIFSFREPNDWDLMATPLQTTLFINKIKESNATFKNIKLIYYPGGGLKLAGEYIDQYTTDKKLISFDIELVSEK
;
A
#
# COMPACT_ATOMS: atom_id res chain seq x y z
N MET A 1 -24.55 3.13 -3.48
CA MET A 1 -23.14 2.78 -3.17
C MET A 1 -22.72 3.59 -1.97
N THR A 2 -22.19 2.94 -0.96
CA THR A 2 -21.67 3.60 0.24
C THR A 2 -20.31 4.23 -0.11
N ASN A 3 -20.09 5.48 0.28
CA ASN A 3 -18.85 6.19 -0.07
C ASN A 3 -17.64 5.59 0.67
N PRO A 4 -16.44 5.63 0.05
CA PRO A 4 -15.20 5.29 0.75
C PRO A 4 -14.99 6.17 1.99
N GLN A 5 -14.44 5.59 3.05
CA GLN A 5 -14.19 6.27 4.32
C GLN A 5 -12.69 6.32 4.61
N ILE A 6 -12.16 7.52 4.88
CA ILE A 6 -10.78 7.67 5.35
C ILE A 6 -10.76 7.30 6.84
N LEU A 7 -10.09 6.20 7.18
CA LEU A 7 -9.96 5.74 8.56
C LEU A 7 -8.80 6.42 9.29
N ALA A 8 -7.72 6.72 8.57
CA ALA A 8 -6.56 7.42 9.09
C ALA A 8 -5.76 8.08 7.96
N ASP A 9 -5.04 9.15 8.28
CA ASP A 9 -4.32 10.04 7.36
C ASP A 9 -2.85 10.27 7.77
N ASN A 10 -2.36 9.50 8.72
CA ASN A 10 -0.97 9.54 9.18
C ASN A 10 -0.50 8.14 9.57
N TYR A 11 0.78 7.87 9.31
CA TYR A 11 1.32 6.52 9.46
C TYR A 11 1.18 5.96 10.89
N LYS A 12 1.23 6.79 11.94
CA LYS A 12 1.12 6.30 13.34
C LYS A 12 -0.27 5.72 13.63
N LYS A 13 -1.33 6.44 13.23
CA LYS A 13 -2.71 5.95 13.36
C LYS A 13 -2.94 4.74 12.45
N ILE A 14 -2.42 4.78 11.23
CA ILE A 14 -2.51 3.66 10.28
C ILE A 14 -1.89 2.39 10.89
N LEU A 15 -0.65 2.47 11.39
CA LEU A 15 0.02 1.35 12.07
C LEU A 15 -0.78 0.82 13.27
N THR A 16 -1.44 1.71 14.02
CA THR A 16 -2.29 1.28 15.16
C THR A 16 -3.47 0.43 14.67
N ILE A 17 -4.13 0.85 13.60
CA ILE A 17 -5.25 0.12 13.00
C ILE A 17 -4.75 -1.23 12.45
N LEU A 18 -3.67 -1.23 11.65
CA LEU A 18 -3.12 -2.46 11.07
C LEU A 18 -2.68 -3.46 12.13
N ASN A 19 -2.00 -3.02 13.19
CA ASN A 19 -1.61 -3.91 14.29
C ASN A 19 -2.80 -4.50 15.04
N ASN A 20 -3.92 -3.79 15.14
CA ASN A 20 -5.14 -4.34 15.71
C ASN A 20 -5.81 -5.37 14.79
N ILE A 21 -5.72 -5.20 13.47
CA ILE A 21 -6.18 -6.20 12.51
C ILE A 21 -5.33 -7.47 12.62
N ILE A 22 -4.00 -7.34 12.57
CA ILE A 22 -3.05 -8.46 12.64
C ILE A 22 -3.26 -9.32 13.90
N LYS A 23 -3.56 -8.69 15.05
CA LYS A 23 -3.85 -9.43 16.30
C LYS A 23 -5.06 -10.35 16.23
N ASN A 24 -6.00 -10.07 15.32
CA ASN A 24 -7.24 -10.83 15.13
C ASN A 24 -7.18 -11.75 13.89
N GLU A 25 -6.10 -11.69 13.10
CA GLU A 25 -5.88 -12.56 11.95
C GLU A 25 -5.29 -13.91 12.38
N ASP A 26 -5.71 -14.97 11.70
CA ASP A 26 -5.06 -16.28 11.83
C ASP A 26 -3.71 -16.26 11.09
N ASN A 27 -2.77 -17.10 11.52
CA ASN A 27 -1.41 -17.14 10.95
C ASN A 27 -1.33 -17.73 9.52
N ASN A 28 -2.44 -17.80 8.79
CA ASN A 28 -2.49 -18.33 7.43
C ASN A 28 -2.77 -17.19 6.44
N PRO A 29 -1.72 -16.56 5.87
CA PRO A 29 -1.91 -15.44 4.95
C PRO A 29 -2.44 -15.91 3.59
N LEU A 30 -3.34 -15.13 2.98
CA LEU A 30 -3.83 -15.39 1.61
C LEU A 30 -2.70 -15.35 0.57
N ILE A 31 -1.69 -14.51 0.80
CA ILE A 31 -0.51 -14.36 -0.05
C ILE A 31 0.76 -14.32 0.81
N ASP A 32 1.78 -15.07 0.38
CA ASP A 32 3.05 -15.16 1.10
C ASP A 32 3.94 -13.92 0.90
N TYR A 33 3.74 -13.18 -0.20
CA TYR A 33 4.52 -12.01 -0.58
C TYR A 33 3.63 -10.93 -1.22
N PRO A 34 4.01 -9.64 -1.14
CA PRO A 34 3.31 -8.58 -1.85
C PRO A 34 3.33 -8.84 -3.37
N VAL A 35 2.18 -8.67 -4.01
CA VAL A 35 2.01 -8.91 -5.44
C VAL A 35 1.90 -7.58 -6.17
N LEU A 36 2.75 -7.35 -7.16
CA LEU A 36 2.62 -6.19 -8.05
C LEU A 36 1.40 -6.38 -8.96
N ILE A 37 0.54 -5.38 -9.00
CA ILE A 37 -0.66 -5.36 -9.86
C ILE A 37 -0.66 -4.12 -10.74
N GLY A 38 -1.76 -3.92 -11.49
CA GLY A 38 -1.98 -2.70 -12.27
C GLY A 38 -1.01 -2.50 -13.43
N SER A 39 -0.77 -1.23 -13.76
CA SER A 39 -0.06 -0.82 -14.98
C SER A 39 1.40 -1.31 -15.01
N ARG A 40 2.04 -1.34 -13.83
CA ARG A 40 3.44 -1.77 -13.68
C ARG A 40 3.60 -3.28 -13.84
N ALA A 41 2.65 -4.07 -13.34
CA ALA A 41 2.60 -5.51 -13.62
C ALA A 41 2.40 -5.77 -15.13
N ALA A 42 1.49 -5.03 -15.78
CA ALA A 42 1.27 -5.16 -17.21
C ALA A 42 2.53 -4.85 -18.03
N LYS A 43 3.27 -3.79 -17.68
CA LYS A 43 4.56 -3.44 -18.31
C LYS A 43 5.62 -4.53 -18.17
N TRP A 44 5.64 -5.22 -17.04
CA TRP A 44 6.57 -6.34 -16.82
C TRP A 44 6.34 -7.48 -17.82
N HIS A 45 5.08 -7.78 -18.13
CA HIS A 45 4.71 -8.86 -19.06
C HIS A 45 4.65 -8.43 -20.52
N ILE A 46 4.34 -7.15 -20.80
CA ILE A 46 4.12 -6.62 -22.14
C ILE A 46 5.05 -5.41 -22.34
N PHE A 47 6.17 -5.63 -23.03
CA PHE A 47 7.20 -4.60 -23.20
C PHE A 47 6.71 -3.32 -23.90
N SER A 48 5.76 -3.46 -24.84
CA SER A 48 5.14 -2.34 -25.56
C SER A 48 4.09 -1.58 -24.75
N PHE A 49 3.79 -2.01 -23.52
CA PHE A 49 2.87 -1.29 -22.64
C PHE A 49 3.46 0.09 -22.28
N ARG A 50 2.57 1.07 -22.07
CA ARG A 50 2.97 2.44 -21.68
C ARG A 50 3.77 2.43 -20.37
N GLU A 51 4.60 3.44 -20.15
CA GLU A 51 5.32 3.57 -18.88
C GLU A 51 4.33 3.79 -17.71
N PRO A 52 4.47 3.03 -16.60
CA PRO A 52 3.62 3.16 -15.43
C PRO A 52 4.02 4.38 -14.59
N ASN A 53 3.01 5.06 -14.05
CA ASN A 53 3.16 6.31 -13.29
C ASN A 53 2.97 6.13 -11.77
N ASP A 54 2.55 4.94 -11.34
CA ASP A 54 2.23 4.57 -9.96
C ASP A 54 2.73 3.16 -9.64
N TRP A 55 2.53 2.75 -8.40
CA TRP A 55 2.81 1.42 -7.87
C TRP A 55 1.55 0.87 -7.23
N ASP A 56 0.91 -0.08 -7.89
CA ASP A 56 -0.23 -0.80 -7.34
C ASP A 56 0.22 -2.17 -6.83
N LEU A 57 -0.15 -2.50 -5.59
CA LEU A 57 0.24 -3.73 -4.92
C LEU A 57 -0.96 -4.38 -4.23
N MET A 58 -0.96 -5.70 -4.10
CA MET A 58 -1.72 -6.40 -3.07
C MET A 58 -0.77 -6.84 -1.96
N ALA A 59 -1.15 -6.64 -0.71
CA ALA A 59 -0.34 -7.05 0.44
C ALA A 59 -1.23 -7.38 1.64
N THR A 60 -0.75 -8.23 2.55
CA THR A 60 -1.42 -8.44 3.83
C THR A 60 -1.27 -7.22 4.75
N PRO A 61 -2.10 -7.08 5.81
CA PRO A 61 -1.90 -6.05 6.82
C PRO A 61 -0.50 -6.08 7.46
N LEU A 62 0.06 -7.28 7.67
CA LEU A 62 1.42 -7.47 8.17
C LEU A 62 2.47 -6.94 7.19
N GLN A 63 2.39 -7.34 5.92
CA GLN A 63 3.31 -6.87 4.88
C GLN A 63 3.24 -5.35 4.70
N THR A 64 2.02 -4.79 4.77
CA THR A 64 1.78 -3.34 4.71
C THR A 64 2.43 -2.61 5.89
N THR A 65 2.35 -3.18 7.10
CA THR A 65 3.03 -2.66 8.29
C THR A 65 4.55 -2.65 8.12
N LEU A 66 5.13 -3.73 7.58
CA LEU A 66 6.55 -3.83 7.28
C LEU A 66 6.99 -2.80 6.23
N PHE A 67 6.19 -2.56 5.20
CA PHE A 67 6.44 -1.52 4.20
C PHE A 67 6.53 -0.13 4.82
N ILE A 68 5.57 0.24 5.66
CA ILE A 68 5.58 1.54 6.35
C ILE A 68 6.83 1.71 7.22
N ASN A 69 7.21 0.67 7.96
CA ASN A 69 8.39 0.70 8.82
C ASN A 69 9.69 0.84 8.01
N LYS A 70 9.83 0.11 6.89
CA LYS A 70 11.00 0.23 6.02
C LYS A 70 11.16 1.62 5.42
N ILE A 71 10.07 2.27 5.00
CA ILE A 71 10.12 3.64 4.48
C ILE A 71 10.57 4.63 5.58
N LYS A 72 10.10 4.43 6.81
CA LYS A 72 10.53 5.22 7.96
C LYS A 72 12.03 5.03 8.24
N GLU A 73 12.54 3.80 8.17
CA GLU A 73 13.95 3.47 8.37
C GLU A 73 14.85 4.04 7.27
N SER A 74 14.36 4.12 6.03
CA SER A 74 15.11 4.66 4.89
C SER A 74 15.17 6.19 4.82
N ASN A 75 14.72 6.89 5.87
CA ASN A 75 14.52 8.35 5.90
C ASN A 75 13.60 8.90 4.81
N ALA A 76 12.87 8.04 4.09
CA ALA A 76 11.92 8.47 3.07
C ALA A 76 10.67 9.11 3.70
N THR A 77 10.13 10.13 3.05
CA THR A 77 9.00 10.89 3.56
C THR A 77 7.72 10.51 2.83
N PHE A 78 6.72 10.03 3.57
CA PHE A 78 5.37 9.90 3.07
C PHE A 78 4.73 11.26 2.84
N LYS A 79 3.99 11.39 1.74
CA LYS A 79 3.01 12.45 1.50
C LYS A 79 1.63 11.83 1.31
N ASN A 80 0.62 12.52 1.82
CA ASN A 80 -0.79 12.18 1.57
C ASN A 80 -1.19 10.73 1.92
N ILE A 81 -0.48 10.08 2.85
CA ILE A 81 -0.74 8.69 3.23
C ILE A 81 -2.10 8.56 3.91
N LYS A 82 -2.95 7.66 3.42
CA LYS A 82 -4.31 7.44 3.92
C LYS A 82 -4.63 5.96 3.93
N LEU A 83 -5.24 5.49 5.00
CA LEU A 83 -5.92 4.20 5.04
C LEU A 83 -7.40 4.44 4.77
N ILE A 84 -7.90 3.82 3.71
CA ILE A 84 -9.25 4.03 3.18
C ILE A 84 -9.99 2.71 3.24
N TYR A 85 -11.22 2.74 3.75
CA TYR A 85 -12.16 1.63 3.71
C TYR A 85 -13.15 1.83 2.57
N TYR A 86 -13.22 0.85 1.68
CA TYR A 86 -14.21 0.76 0.61
C TYR A 86 -15.27 -0.26 1.01
N PRO A 87 -16.51 0.16 1.32
CA PRO A 87 -17.57 -0.78 1.69
C PRO A 87 -17.82 -1.81 0.60
N GLY A 88 -17.63 -3.10 0.92
CA GLY A 88 -17.70 -4.22 -0.03
C GLY A 88 -16.43 -4.46 -0.87
N GLY A 89 -15.42 -3.60 -0.78
CA GLY A 89 -14.14 -3.72 -1.50
C GLY A 89 -12.90 -3.87 -0.60
N GLY A 90 -13.05 -3.68 0.72
CA GLY A 90 -11.96 -3.89 1.69
C GLY A 90 -11.16 -2.63 2.02
N LEU A 91 -9.94 -2.83 2.49
CA LEU A 91 -9.04 -1.75 2.92
C LEU A 91 -7.98 -1.45 1.85
N LYS A 92 -7.63 -0.18 1.73
CA LYS A 92 -6.59 0.30 0.82
C LYS A 92 -5.69 1.31 1.52
N LEU A 93 -4.39 1.12 1.44
CA LEU A 93 -3.40 2.14 1.79
C LEU A 93 -3.02 2.91 0.52
N ALA A 94 -3.31 4.20 0.47
CA ALA A 94 -2.91 5.08 -0.62
C ALA A 94 -1.91 6.10 -0.11
N GLY A 95 -0.96 6.50 -0.94
CA GLY A 95 -0.04 7.57 -0.58
C GLY A 95 0.97 7.86 -1.66
N GLU A 96 1.88 8.77 -1.33
CA GLU A 96 3.02 9.10 -2.15
C GLU A 96 4.27 9.02 -1.27
N TYR A 97 5.42 8.68 -1.85
CA TYR A 97 6.70 8.87 -1.18
C TYR A 97 7.67 9.64 -2.08
N ILE A 98 8.56 10.41 -1.45
CA ILE A 98 9.67 11.07 -2.16
C ILE A 98 10.78 10.05 -2.34
N ASP A 99 11.08 9.71 -3.60
CA ASP A 99 12.23 8.87 -3.92
C ASP A 99 13.53 9.67 -3.77
N GLN A 100 14.28 9.37 -2.71
CA GLN A 100 15.54 10.03 -2.40
C GLN A 100 16.70 9.58 -3.30
N TYR A 101 16.52 8.50 -4.07
CA TYR A 101 17.54 7.95 -4.96
C TYR A 101 17.47 8.57 -6.36
N THR A 102 16.48 9.42 -6.65
CA THR A 102 16.38 10.18 -7.90
C THR A 102 16.83 11.62 -7.68
N THR A 103 17.64 12.16 -8.61
CA THR A 103 18.12 13.55 -8.58
C THR A 103 16.97 14.56 -8.50
N ASP A 104 15.83 14.21 -9.09
CA ASP A 104 14.65 15.06 -9.18
C ASP A 104 13.69 14.93 -7.99
N LYS A 105 14.02 14.10 -6.99
CA LYS A 105 13.15 13.79 -5.83
C LYS A 105 11.73 13.44 -6.26
N LYS A 106 11.63 12.54 -7.24
CA LYS A 106 10.35 12.21 -7.88
C LYS A 106 9.37 11.68 -6.83
N LEU A 107 8.13 12.19 -6.90
CA LEU A 107 7.03 11.63 -6.12
C LEU A 107 6.54 10.36 -6.81
N ILE A 108 6.52 9.27 -6.05
CA ILE A 108 5.99 8.01 -6.52
C ILE A 108 4.69 7.76 -5.75
N SER A 109 3.58 7.82 -6.49
CA SER A 109 2.27 7.40 -5.96
C SER A 109 2.25 5.88 -5.82
N PHE A 110 1.65 5.42 -4.74
CA PHE A 110 1.42 4.01 -4.48
C PHE A 110 0.03 3.77 -3.91
N ASP A 111 -0.47 2.60 -4.23
CA ASP A 111 -1.73 2.06 -3.77
C ASP A 111 -1.50 0.60 -3.37
N ILE A 112 -1.87 0.25 -2.14
CA ILE A 112 -1.80 -1.12 -1.62
C ILE A 112 -3.20 -1.57 -1.26
N GLU A 113 -3.71 -2.55 -1.98
CA GLU A 113 -4.94 -3.26 -1.63
C GLU A 113 -4.61 -4.27 -0.53
N LEU A 114 -5.26 -4.11 0.63
CA LEU A 114 -5.04 -4.98 1.76
C LEU A 114 -5.89 -6.24 1.58
N VAL A 115 -5.23 -7.37 1.44
CA VAL A 115 -5.87 -8.67 1.32
C VAL A 115 -5.80 -9.43 2.64
N SER A 116 -6.94 -9.96 3.04
CA SER A 116 -7.10 -10.83 4.22
C SER A 116 -8.12 -11.91 3.87
N GLU A 117 -8.04 -13.06 4.54
CA GLU A 117 -9.05 -14.12 4.39
C GLU A 117 -10.39 -13.78 5.06
N LYS A 118 -10.47 -12.68 5.83
CA LYS A 118 -11.66 -12.24 6.57
C LYS A 118 -12.14 -10.84 6.19
#